data_AF-A0A9E3SD35-F1
#
_entry.id   AF-A0A9E3SD35-F1
#
_cell.length_a   1.000
_cell.length_b   1.000
_cell.length_c   1.000
_cell.angle_alpha   90.00
_cell.angle_beta   90.00
_cell.angle_gamma   90.00
#
_symmetry.space_group_name_H-M   'P 1'
#
loop_
_entity.id
_entity.type
_entity.pdbx_description
1 polymer ?
#
loop_
_entity_poly.entity_id
_entity_poly.type
_entity_poly.pdbx_seq_one_letter_code
_entity_poly.pdbx_strand_id
1 'polypeptide(L)' 'MKTEYDLSKMKSRKNPYAAKLKKSVTMRLSEDVIDYFKQMADEKGVPCQSLIRALL' A
#
# COMPACT_ATOMS: atom_id res chain seq x y z
N MET A 1 -28.84 -0.47 -13.96
CA MET A 1 -28.07 -1.32 -13.03
C MET A 1 -28.83 -2.62 -12.84
N LYS A 2 -28.16 -3.78 -12.94
CA LYS A 2 -28.81 -5.09 -12.80
C LYS A 2 -29.37 -5.24 -11.38
N THR A 3 -30.57 -5.79 -11.27
CA THR A 3 -31.31 -6.08 -10.02
C THR A 3 -30.53 -6.98 -9.04
N GLU A 4 -29.48 -7.62 -9.52
CA GLU A 4 -28.56 -8.48 -8.76
C GLU A 4 -27.61 -7.68 -7.84
N TYR A 5 -27.54 -6.34 -7.98
CA TYR A 5 -26.68 -5.45 -7.19
C TYR A 5 -27.48 -4.53 -6.23
N ASP A 6 -28.56 -5.03 -5.64
CA ASP A 6 -29.29 -4.32 -4.59
C ASP A 6 -28.47 -4.35 -3.27
N LEU A 7 -27.46 -3.48 -3.19
CA LEU A 7 -26.53 -3.34 -2.06
C LEU A 7 -27.24 -3.06 -0.72
N SER A 8 -28.49 -2.59 -0.78
CA SER A 8 -29.35 -2.34 0.39
C SER A 8 -29.89 -3.63 1.02
N LYS A 9 -30.01 -4.72 0.25
CA LYS A 9 -30.45 -6.06 0.75
C LYS A 9 -29.27 -7.00 1.04
N MET A 10 -28.07 -6.60 0.64
CA MET A 10 -26.87 -7.41 0.86
C MET A 10 -26.44 -7.27 2.33
N LYS A 11 -26.47 -8.37 3.09
CA LYS A 11 -25.90 -8.41 4.45
C LYS A 11 -24.44 -7.95 4.36
N SER A 12 -24.15 -6.74 4.82
CA SER A 12 -22.80 -6.15 4.82
C SER A 12 -21.85 -7.08 5.56
N ARG A 13 -21.14 -7.92 4.81
CA ARG A 13 -20.09 -8.77 5.36
C ARG A 13 -18.85 -7.90 5.44
N LYS A 14 -18.31 -7.72 6.65
CA LYS A 14 -17.00 -7.06 6.83
C LYS A 14 -16.02 -7.71 5.86
N ASN A 15 -15.41 -6.90 5.01
CA ASN A 15 -14.45 -7.39 4.03
C ASN A 15 -13.36 -8.18 4.79
N PRO A 16 -13.21 -9.50 4.57
CA PRO A 16 -12.24 -10.32 5.29
C PRO A 16 -10.79 -9.91 5.01
N TYR A 17 -10.56 -9.14 3.93
CA TYR A 17 -9.28 -8.55 3.59
C TYR A 17 -9.03 -7.21 4.30
N ALA A 18 -10.02 -6.65 5.00
CA ALA A 18 -9.84 -5.44 5.79
C ALA A 18 -8.85 -5.65 6.95
N ALA A 19 -8.76 -6.87 7.48
CA ALA A 19 -7.78 -7.23 8.51
C ALA A 19 -6.35 -7.36 7.97
N LYS A 20 -6.15 -7.38 6.64
CA LYS A 20 -4.83 -7.41 5.99
C LYS A 20 -4.30 -6.00 5.68
N LEU A 21 -4.93 -4.97 6.22
CA LEU A 21 -4.51 -3.58 6.00
C LEU A 21 -3.10 -3.35 6.58
N LYS A 22 -2.21 -2.92 5.69
CA LYS A 22 -0.86 -2.34 5.90
C LYS A 22 -0.14 -2.81 7.18
N LYS A 23 0.66 -3.88 7.07
CA LYS A 23 1.61 -4.25 8.13
C LYS A 23 2.76 -3.26 8.16
N SER A 24 3.10 -2.72 9.34
CA SER A 24 4.34 -1.99 9.53
C SER A 24 5.52 -2.97 9.48
N VAL A 25 6.57 -2.60 8.76
CA VAL A 25 7.82 -3.35 8.68
C VAL A 25 8.92 -2.43 9.16
N THR A 26 9.67 -2.87 10.18
CA THR A 26 10.90 -2.19 10.63
C THR A 26 12.08 -2.96 10.09
N MET A 27 12.91 -2.33 9.28
CA MET A 27 14.09 -2.95 8.68
C MET A 27 15.28 -2.00 8.79
N ARG A 28 16.48 -2.55 8.98
CA ARG A 28 17.71 -1.77 8.94
C ARG A 28 18.15 -1.63 7.49
N LEU A 29 18.38 -0.41 7.05
CA LEU A 29 18.90 -0.07 5.73
C LEU A 29 20.20 0.71 5.91
N SER A 30 21.17 0.51 5.03
CA SER A 30 22.36 1.34 4.97
C SER A 30 22.01 2.75 4.49
N GLU A 31 22.81 3.74 4.89
CA GLU A 31 22.60 5.15 4.55
C GLU A 31 22.62 5.38 3.02
N ASP A 32 23.57 4.75 2.32
CA ASP A 32 23.69 4.82 0.86
C ASP A 32 22.41 4.36 0.12
N VAL A 33 21.74 3.34 0.67
CA VAL A 33 20.51 2.79 0.09
C VAL A 33 19.36 3.77 0.29
N ILE A 34 19.29 4.41 1.45
CA ILE A 34 18.28 5.44 1.74
C ILE A 34 18.45 6.61 0.77
N ASP A 35 19.68 7.06 0.54
CA ASP A 35 19.93 8.21 -0.33
C ASP A 35 19.67 7.90 -1.80
N TYR A 36 20.01 6.70 -2.27
CA TYR A 36 19.61 6.24 -3.60
C TYR A 36 18.09 6.29 -3.82
N PHE A 37 17.31 5.78 -2.85
CA PHE A 37 15.85 5.81 -2.97
C PHE A 37 15.27 7.22 -2.82
N LYS A 38 15.89 8.09 -2.02
CA LYS A 38 15.48 9.51 -1.95
C LYS A 38 15.66 10.22 -3.28
N GLN A 39 16.82 10.05 -3.93
CA GLN A 39 17.07 10.67 -5.23
C GLN A 39 16.09 10.16 -6.28
N MET A 40 15.86 8.85 -6.34
CA MET A 40 14.89 8.26 -7.27
C MET A 40 13.45 8.71 -7.00
N ALA A 41 13.09 8.89 -5.72
CA ALA A 41 11.80 9.39 -5.30
C ALA A 41 11.57 10.84 -5.77
N ASP A 42 12.60 11.68 -5.67
CA ASP A 42 12.59 13.07 -6.14
C ASP A 42 12.43 13.15 -7.66
N GLU A 43 13.24 12.39 -8.41
CA GLU A 43 13.19 12.32 -9.88
C GLU A 43 11.83 11.85 -10.41
N LYS A 44 11.20 10.88 -9.72
CA LYS A 44 9.91 10.31 -10.15
C LYS A 44 8.71 11.00 -9.51
N GLY A 45 8.91 11.95 -8.59
CA GLY A 45 7.84 12.60 -7.83
C GLY A 45 7.00 11.62 -7.00
N VAL A 46 7.55 10.47 -6.61
CA VAL A 46 6.84 9.43 -5.84
C VAL A 46 7.41 9.29 -4.44
N PRO A 47 6.60 8.95 -3.42
CA PRO A 47 7.12 8.77 -2.07
C PRO A 47 8.18 7.66 -2.00
N CYS A 48 9.30 7.95 -1.34
CA CYS A 48 10.39 7.00 -1.09
C CYS A 48 9.89 5.69 -0.42
N GLN A 49 8.89 5.80 0.47
CA GLN A 49 8.23 4.65 1.10
C GLN A 49 7.49 3.75 0.10
N SER A 50 6.94 4.30 -0.99
CA SER A 50 6.28 3.52 -2.04
C SER A 50 7.27 2.67 -2.82
N LEU A 51 8.46 3.22 -3.09
CA LEU A 51 9.55 2.51 -3.76
C LEU A 51 10.09 1.37 -2.88
N ILE A 52 10.36 1.65 -1.61
CA ILE A 52 10.84 0.64 -0.65
C ILE A 52 9.78 -0.47 -0.48
N ARG A 53 8.50 -0.12 -0.45
CA ARG A 53 7.41 -1.10 -0.35
C ARG A 53 7.26 -1.98 -1.59
N ALA A 54 7.63 -1.51 -2.77
CA ALA A 54 7.54 -2.32 -3.99
C ALA A 54 8.66 -3.38 -4.08
N LEU A 55 9.76 -3.18 -3.35
CA LEU A 55 10.87 -4.12 -3.26
C LEU A 55 10.63 -5.23 -2.20
N LEU A 56 9.73 -4.98 -1.25
CA LEU A 56 9.45 -5.80 -0.06
C LEU A 56 8.20 -6.66 -0.26
#